data_AF-A0A286QUQ7-F1
#
_entry.id   AF-A0A286QUQ7-F1
#
_cell.length_a   1.000
_cell.length_b   1.000
_cell.length_c   1.000
_cell.angle_alpha   90.00
_cell.angle_beta   90.00
_cell.angle_gamma   90.00
#
_symmetry.space_group_name_H-M   'P 1'
#
loop_
_entity.id
_entity.type
_entity.pdbx_description
1 polymer ?
#
loop_
_entity_poly.entity_id
_entity_poly.type
_entity_poly.pdbx_seq_one_letter_code
_entity_poly.pdbx_strand_id
1 'polypeptide(L)'
;TIELIWTVMPAITLIFIALPSLRLLYMIDEINNPSITLKVIGHQWYWSYEYSDFSNTEFDSYMKPVNEMNKNEIRLLDVDNRTVIPMNTQARVVVTAADVLHSWAVP
;
A
#
# COMPACT_ATOMS: atom_id res chain seq x y z
N THR A 1 -20.24 21.66 -37.71
CA THR A 1 -20.97 20.54 -37.06
C THR A 1 -20.01 19.51 -36.50
N ILE A 2 -19.03 19.03 -37.26
CA ILE A 2 -18.00 18.09 -36.80
C ILE A 2 -17.22 18.60 -35.57
N GLU A 3 -16.88 19.90 -35.55
CA GLU A 3 -16.15 20.50 -34.44
C GLU A 3 -16.92 20.45 -33.12
N LEU A 4 -18.24 20.60 -33.18
CA LEU A 4 -19.10 20.48 -32.00
C LEU A 4 -19.10 19.04 -31.49
N ILE A 5 -19.20 18.06 -32.39
CA ILE A 5 -19.28 16.63 -32.04
C ILE A 5 -17.99 16.18 -31.35
N TRP A 6 -16.82 16.47 -31.94
CA TRP A 6 -15.55 16.05 -31.33
C TRP A 6 -15.17 16.84 -30.09
N THR A 7 -15.87 17.94 -29.78
CA THR A 7 -15.64 18.70 -28.54
C THR A 7 -16.54 18.18 -27.43
N VAL A 8 -17.81 17.91 -27.74
CA VAL A 8 -18.81 17.42 -26.77
C VAL A 8 -18.59 15.95 -26.42
N MET A 9 -18.26 15.09 -27.40
CA MET A 9 -18.12 13.65 -27.17
C MET A 9 -16.99 13.31 -26.16
N PRO A 10 -15.77 13.91 -26.24
CA PRO A 10 -14.75 13.71 -25.22
C PRO A 10 -15.14 14.29 -23.86
N ALA A 11 -15.81 15.46 -23.82
CA ALA A 11 -16.25 16.07 -22.57
C ALA A 11 -17.23 15.17 -21.80
N ILE A 12 -18.20 14.58 -22.50
CA ILE A 12 -19.15 13.61 -21.91
C ILE A 12 -18.40 12.37 -21.41
N THR A 13 -17.48 11.84 -22.22
CA THR A 13 -16.66 10.68 -21.83
C THR A 13 -15.86 10.94 -20.55
N LEU A 14 -15.26 12.13 -20.41
CA LEU A 14 -14.54 12.52 -19.20
C LEU A 14 -15.45 12.59 -17.97
N ILE A 15 -16.68 13.12 -18.10
CA ILE A 15 -17.65 13.16 -16.99
C ILE A 15 -17.99 11.74 -16.51
N PHE A 16 -18.21 10.81 -17.45
CA PHE A 16 -18.50 9.41 -17.11
C PHE A 16 -17.35 8.70 -16.41
N ILE A 17 -16.10 9.09 -16.66
CA ILE A 17 -14.92 8.56 -15.95
C ILE A 17 -14.74 9.25 -14.60
N ALA A 18 -14.93 10.58 -14.55
CA ALA A 18 -14.69 11.39 -13.36
C ALA A 18 -15.67 11.06 -12.23
N LEU A 19 -16.96 10.84 -12.51
CA LEU A 19 -17.96 10.55 -11.48
C LEU A 19 -17.67 9.29 -10.65
N PRO A 20 -17.43 8.09 -11.23
CA PRO A 20 -17.05 6.92 -10.45
C PRO A 20 -15.67 7.07 -9.81
N SER A 21 -14.72 7.74 -10.47
CA SER A 21 -13.37 7.99 -9.94
C SER A 21 -13.42 8.84 -8.67
N LEU A 22 -14.15 9.95 -8.68
CA LEU A 22 -14.32 10.83 -7.52
C LEU A 22 -15.05 10.13 -6.38
N ARG A 23 -16.09 9.35 -6.70
CA ARG A 23 -16.79 8.55 -5.68
C ARG A 23 -15.82 7.60 -4.96
N LEU A 24 -14.99 6.86 -5.71
CA LEU A 24 -14.00 5.96 -5.12
C LEU A 24 -12.96 6.72 -4.29
N LEU A 25 -12.47 7.87 -4.78
CA LEU A 25 -11.52 8.71 -4.06
C LEU A 25 -12.03 9.08 -2.67
N TYR A 26 -13.28 9.56 -2.57
CA TYR A 26 -13.87 9.91 -1.28
C TYR A 26 -14.14 8.70 -0.39
N MET A 27 -14.48 7.54 -0.97
CA MET A 27 -14.67 6.31 -0.20
C MET A 27 -13.36 5.78 0.40
N ILE A 28 -12.21 6.02 -0.24
CA ILE A 28 -10.89 5.60 0.25
C ILE A 28 -10.41 6.51 1.39
N ASP A 29 -10.72 7.81 1.31
CA ASP A 29 -10.28 8.80 2.30
C ASP A 29 -11.11 8.77 3.60
N GLU A 30 -12.25 8.06 3.61
CA GLU A 30 -13.10 7.94 4.79
C GLU A 30 -12.39 7.13 5.90
N ILE A 31 -11.83 7.84 6.89
CA ILE A 31 -11.11 7.23 8.01
C ILE A 31 -12.12 6.59 8.97
N ASN A 32 -12.33 5.30 8.79
CA ASN A 32 -13.02 4.46 9.77
C ASN A 32 -12.13 4.22 11.01
N ASN A 33 -12.73 3.92 12.17
CA ASN A 33 -12.01 3.68 13.43
C ASN A 33 -11.14 2.40 13.35
N PRO A 34 -9.81 2.50 13.20
CA PRO A 34 -8.96 1.33 13.05
C PRO A 34 -8.82 0.60 14.38
N SER A 35 -8.73 -0.73 14.33
CA SER A 35 -8.48 -1.58 15.49
C SER A 35 -7.00 -1.85 15.75
N ILE A 36 -6.15 -1.61 14.74
CA ILE A 36 -4.70 -1.82 14.82
C ILE A 36 -3.98 -0.78 13.97
N THR A 37 -2.84 -0.30 14.45
CA THR A 37 -1.94 0.61 13.76
C THR A 37 -0.60 -0.08 13.52
N LEU A 38 -0.21 -0.16 12.25
CA LEU A 38 1.10 -0.62 11.79
C LEU A 38 1.89 0.58 11.29
N LYS A 39 3.06 0.82 11.84
CA LYS A 39 4.02 1.78 11.32
C LYS A 39 5.05 1.05 10.47
N VAL A 40 5.28 1.58 9.27
CA VAL A 40 6.19 1.03 8.27
C VAL A 40 7.29 2.05 8.02
N ILE A 41 8.53 1.63 8.19
CA ILE A 41 9.71 2.49 8.05
C ILE A 41 10.57 1.94 6.90
N GLY A 42 10.65 2.68 5.81
CA GLY A 42 11.52 2.37 4.68
C GLY A 42 12.97 2.73 5.00
N HIS A 43 13.86 1.79 4.76
CA HIS A 43 15.30 1.96 4.81
C HIS A 43 15.91 1.52 3.47
N GLN A 44 17.19 1.80 3.27
CA GLN A 44 17.92 1.39 2.08
C GLN A 44 17.93 -0.15 1.93
N TRP A 45 17.01 -0.65 1.10
CA TRP A 45 16.79 -2.05 0.71
C TRP A 45 16.14 -2.99 1.74
N TYR A 46 15.47 -2.45 2.75
CA TYR A 46 14.65 -3.23 3.67
C TYR A 46 13.54 -2.39 4.31
N TRP A 47 12.62 -3.08 4.98
CA TRP A 47 11.51 -2.44 5.70
C TRP A 47 11.58 -2.81 7.17
N SER A 48 11.36 -1.84 8.06
CA SER A 48 11.11 -2.11 9.48
C SER A 48 9.63 -1.91 9.78
N TYR A 49 9.07 -2.82 10.56
CA TYR A 49 7.66 -2.81 10.94
C TYR A 49 7.54 -2.65 12.45
N GLU A 50 6.71 -1.72 12.88
CA GLU A 50 6.45 -1.41 14.29
C GLU A 50 4.94 -1.48 14.54
N TYR A 51 4.51 -2.36 15.44
CA TYR A 51 3.10 -2.38 15.87
C TYR A 51 2.93 -1.47 17.08
N SER A 52 2.51 -0.22 16.84
CA SER A 52 2.49 0.83 17.86
C SER A 52 1.49 0.58 18.99
N ASP A 53 0.45 -0.21 18.73
CA ASP A 53 -0.61 -0.49 19.71
C ASP A 53 -0.24 -1.61 20.69
N PHE A 54 0.87 -2.32 20.42
CA PHE A 54 1.40 -3.36 21.29
C PHE A 54 2.73 -2.92 21.91
N SER A 55 3.07 -3.48 23.07
CA SER A 55 4.34 -3.17 23.74
C SER A 55 5.53 -3.75 22.96
N ASN A 56 6.32 -2.87 22.32
CA ASN A 56 7.66 -3.11 21.77
C ASN A 56 7.79 -4.28 20.78
N THR A 57 6.84 -4.42 19.85
CA THR A 57 7.01 -5.35 18.72
C THR A 57 7.48 -4.57 17.50
N GLU A 58 8.79 -4.59 17.30
CA GLU A 58 9.47 -4.08 16.10
C GLU A 58 10.37 -5.15 15.49
N PHE A 59 10.49 -5.19 14.16
CA PHE A 59 11.44 -6.04 13.47
C PHE A 59 11.76 -5.51 12.07
N ASP A 60 12.90 -5.96 11.54
CA ASP A 60 13.31 -5.72 10.16
C ASP A 60 12.92 -6.87 9.24
N SER A 61 12.63 -6.53 7.99
CA SER A 61 12.20 -7.43 6.93
C SER A 61 13.08 -7.23 5.70
N TYR A 62 13.94 -8.21 5.43
CA TYR A 62 14.86 -8.26 4.31
C TYR A 62 14.39 -9.29 3.28
N MET A 63 14.68 -9.02 2.00
CA MET A 63 14.47 -9.99 0.93
C MET A 63 15.36 -11.21 1.15
N LYS A 64 14.78 -12.41 1.08
CA LYS A 64 15.56 -13.65 1.23
C LYS A 64 16.56 -13.82 0.08
N PRO A 65 17.85 -14.08 0.36
CA PRO A 65 18.83 -14.43 -0.66
C PRO A 65 18.44 -15.74 -1.36
N VAL A 66 18.68 -15.83 -2.68
CA VAL A 66 18.30 -17.00 -3.50
C VAL A 66 18.92 -18.31 -2.99
N ASN A 67 20.10 -18.24 -2.37
CA ASN A 67 20.80 -19.41 -1.84
C ASN A 67 20.15 -19.97 -0.56
N GLU A 68 19.34 -19.18 0.12
CA GLU A 68 18.65 -19.54 1.37
C GLU A 68 17.16 -19.88 1.12
N MET A 69 16.71 -19.80 -0.13
CA MET A 69 15.31 -19.98 -0.49
C MET A 69 14.87 -21.45 -0.44
N ASN A 70 13.70 -21.68 0.15
CA ASN A 70 13.03 -22.96 0.08
C ASN A 70 12.37 -23.17 -1.29
N LYS A 71 12.09 -24.44 -1.67
CA LYS A 71 11.45 -24.77 -2.97
C LYS A 71 10.09 -24.10 -3.20
N ASN A 72 9.41 -23.69 -2.14
CA ASN A 72 8.07 -23.07 -2.20
C ASN A 72 8.11 -21.54 -2.11
N GLU A 73 9.29 -20.94 -2.02
CA GLU A 73 9.46 -19.50 -1.91
C GLU A 73 9.62 -18.84 -3.28
N ILE A 74 9.13 -17.60 -3.39
CA ILE A 74 9.12 -16.84 -4.64
C ILE A 74 10.31 -15.88 -4.66
N ARG A 75 11.14 -16.06 -5.68
CA ARG A 75 12.30 -15.21 -5.98
C ARG A 75 11.90 -13.73 -6.04
N LEU A 76 12.61 -12.88 -5.30
CA LEU A 76 12.40 -11.43 -5.17
C LEU A 76 11.13 -10.97 -4.45
N LEU A 77 10.32 -11.88 -3.90
CA LEU A 77 9.11 -11.51 -3.16
C LEU A 77 9.15 -11.98 -1.71
N ASP A 78 9.75 -13.14 -1.44
CA ASP A 78 9.84 -13.64 -0.08
C ASP A 78 10.86 -12.89 0.76
N VAL A 79 10.47 -12.65 2.01
CA VAL A 79 11.24 -11.98 3.05
C VAL A 79 11.51 -12.91 4.21
N ASP A 80 12.52 -12.58 5.02
CA ASP A 80 12.85 -13.32 6.24
C ASP A 80 11.76 -13.23 7.32
N ASN A 81 11.29 -12.02 7.63
CA ASN A 81 10.24 -11.73 8.59
C ASN A 81 9.04 -11.11 7.86
N ARG A 82 7.92 -11.82 7.88
CA ARG A 82 6.66 -11.36 7.28
C ARG A 82 5.87 -10.54 8.29
N THR A 83 5.37 -9.38 7.87
CA THR A 83 4.35 -8.66 8.63
C THR A 83 3.03 -9.41 8.64
N VAL A 84 2.52 -9.66 9.85
CA VAL A 84 1.26 -10.35 10.09
C VAL A 84 0.23 -9.35 10.60
N ILE A 85 -0.94 -9.32 10.00
CA ILE A 85 -2.07 -8.46 10.40
C ILE A 85 -3.31 -9.35 10.53
N PRO A 86 -4.16 -9.18 11.57
CA PRO A 86 -5.38 -9.96 11.71
C PRO A 86 -6.37 -9.73 10.56
N MET A 87 -6.84 -10.81 9.97
CA MET A 87 -7.86 -10.78 8.92
C MET A 87 -9.20 -10.23 9.44
N ASN A 88 -9.99 -9.60 8.57
CA ASN A 88 -11.30 -9.00 8.89
C ASN A 88 -11.24 -7.90 9.95
N THR A 89 -10.10 -7.22 10.09
CA THR A 89 -9.95 -6.07 10.97
C THR A 89 -9.48 -4.87 10.18
N GLN A 90 -9.89 -3.68 10.60
CA GLN A 90 -9.44 -2.47 9.94
C GLN A 90 -8.08 -2.06 10.50
N ALA A 91 -7.05 -2.16 9.67
CA ALA A 91 -5.71 -1.70 9.99
C ALA A 91 -5.46 -0.29 9.46
N ARG A 92 -4.83 0.56 10.27
CA ARG A 92 -4.21 1.82 9.83
C ARG A 92 -2.73 1.54 9.56
N VAL A 93 -2.25 1.94 8.39
CA VAL A 93 -0.83 1.88 8.04
C VAL A 93 -0.27 3.30 8.01
N VAL A 94 0.80 3.55 8.76
CA VAL A 94 1.54 4.82 8.78
C VAL A 94 2.90 4.58 8.16
N VAL A 95 3.16 5.17 7.00
CA VAL A 95 4.40 4.95 6.24
C VAL A 95 5.33 6.15 6.41
N THR A 96 6.61 5.89 6.71
CA THR A 96 7.69 6.88 6.74
C THR A 96 8.98 6.25 6.20
N ALA A 97 10.04 7.04 6.04
CA ALA A 97 11.38 6.56 5.74
C ALA A 97 12.39 7.10 6.75
N ALA A 98 13.47 6.34 6.97
CA ALA A 98 14.59 6.76 7.81
C ALA A 98 15.72 7.46 7.02
N ASP A 99 15.79 7.22 5.70
CA ASP A 99 16.85 7.71 4.82
C ASP A 99 16.33 8.46 3.57
N VAL A 100 16.15 7.77 2.45
CA VAL A 100 15.69 8.31 1.17
C VAL A 100 14.20 8.03 0.97
N LEU A 101 13.63 8.53 -0.14
CA LEU A 101 12.24 8.25 -0.48
C LEU A 101 12.06 6.77 -0.82
N HIS A 102 11.11 6.13 -0.13
CA HIS A 102 10.61 4.79 -0.43
C HIS A 102 9.09 4.83 -0.58
N SER A 103 8.52 3.86 -1.29
CA SER A 103 7.08 3.70 -1.46
C SER A 103 6.68 2.29 -1.04
N TRP A 104 5.77 2.20 -0.07
CA TRP A 104 5.25 0.93 0.42
C TRP A 104 3.97 0.59 -0.35
N ALA A 105 3.94 -0.58 -0.99
CA ALA A 105 2.82 -1.01 -1.81
C ALA A 105 2.52 -2.49 -1.63
N VAL A 106 1.23 -2.80 -1.49
CA VAL A 106 0.66 -4.14 -1.57
C VAL A 106 -0.49 -4.05 -2.60
N PRO A 107 -0.29 -4.53 -3.83
CA PRO A 107 -1.24 -4.36 -4.92
C PRO A 107 -2.53 -5.18 -4.74
#